data_AF-A0A183D4A5-F1
#
_entry.id   AF-A0A183D4A5-F1
#
_cell.length_a   1.000
_cell.length_b   1.000
_cell.length_c   1.000
_cell.angle_alpha   90.00
_cell.angle_beta   90.00
_cell.angle_gamma   90.00
#
_symmetry.space_group_name_H-M   'P 1'
#
loop_
_entity.id
_entity.type
_entity.pdbx_description
1 polymer ?
#
loop_
_entity_poly.entity_id
_entity_poly.type
_entity_poly.pdbx_seq_one_letter_code
_entity_poly.pdbx_strand_id
1 'polypeptide(L)'
;MLALFETLSYKGWNVIRDIVWQRQGPGTALLTVDQRRWHDLKARLKMAQPLHVPPKPPESAKLRTRLYELSMSRFFNQVFATLVLINSATLAIPWNVEEEAERKINNEEYKLFFATALSAVINMLFAVEVVTSIS
;
A
#
# COMPACT_ATOMS: atom_id res chain seq x y z
N MET A 1 1.84 26.04 -32.34
CA MET A 1 0.85 25.58 -33.35
C MET A 1 0.25 24.23 -33.00
N LEU A 2 1.04 23.19 -32.64
CA LEU A 2 0.52 21.87 -32.24
C LEU A 2 -0.34 21.87 -30.95
N ALA A 3 0.02 22.66 -29.93
CA ALA A 3 -0.72 22.71 -28.67
C ALA A 3 -2.14 23.32 -28.77
N LEU A 4 -2.40 24.16 -29.80
CA LEU A 4 -3.73 24.75 -30.03
C LEU A 4 -4.66 23.78 -30.78
N PHE A 5 -4.10 22.80 -31.50
CA PHE A 5 -4.88 21.82 -32.26
C PHE A 5 -5.45 20.72 -31.36
N GLU A 6 -4.72 20.29 -30.33
CA GLU A 6 -5.22 19.33 -29.34
C GLU A 6 -6.32 19.92 -28.43
N THR A 7 -6.25 21.22 -28.10
CA THR A 7 -7.31 21.87 -27.30
C THR A 7 -8.65 22.01 -28.00
N LEU A 8 -8.68 22.02 -29.34
CA LEU A 8 -9.92 22.04 -30.14
C LEU A 8 -10.51 20.63 -30.35
N SER A 9 -9.77 19.56 -30.00
CA SER A 9 -10.21 18.17 -30.15
C SER A 9 -11.10 17.67 -29.00
N TYR A 10 -11.37 18.50 -27.98
CA TYR A 10 -12.12 18.18 -26.74
C TYR A 10 -11.61 16.98 -25.93
N LYS A 11 -10.63 16.20 -26.40
CA LYS A 11 -9.92 15.19 -25.60
C LYS A 11 -9.00 15.88 -24.60
N GLY A 12 -9.31 15.76 -23.31
CA GLY A 12 -8.50 16.33 -22.22
C GLY A 12 -8.82 17.78 -21.84
N TRP A 13 -9.81 18.43 -22.48
CA TRP A 13 -10.28 19.77 -22.09
C TRP A 13 -10.73 19.82 -20.62
N ASN A 14 -11.37 18.76 -20.13
CA ASN A 14 -11.75 18.65 -18.73
C ASN A 14 -10.52 18.73 -17.80
N VAL A 15 -9.42 18.06 -18.14
CA VAL A 15 -8.19 18.07 -17.31
C VAL A 15 -7.55 19.46 -17.30
N ILE A 16 -7.48 20.14 -18.45
CA ILE A 16 -6.92 21.50 -18.53
C ILE A 16 -7.82 22.49 -17.79
N ARG A 17 -9.13 22.43 -18.01
CA ARG A 17 -10.12 23.24 -17.30
C ARG A 17 -10.01 23.02 -15.80
N ASP A 18 -9.89 21.79 -15.33
CA ASP A 18 -9.84 21.47 -13.91
C ASP A 18 -8.49 21.91 -13.29
N ILE A 19 -7.38 21.81 -14.01
CA ILE A 19 -6.08 22.38 -13.58
C ILE A 19 -6.14 23.90 -13.49
N VAL A 20 -6.72 24.57 -14.49
CA VAL A 20 -6.89 26.03 -14.47
C VAL A 20 -7.83 26.45 -13.35
N TRP A 21 -8.94 25.74 -13.16
CA TRP A 21 -9.90 25.97 -12.07
C TRP A 21 -9.30 25.72 -10.69
N GLN A 22 -8.45 24.69 -10.52
CA GLN A 22 -7.72 24.47 -9.26
C GLN A 22 -6.65 25.53 -8.99
N ARG A 23 -6.01 26.05 -10.04
CA ARG A 23 -4.96 27.07 -9.91
C ARG A 23 -5.50 28.50 -9.75
N GLN A 24 -6.65 28.79 -10.35
CA GLN A 24 -7.25 30.13 -10.43
C GLN A 24 -8.62 30.24 -9.75
N GLY A 25 -9.08 29.16 -9.09
CA GLY A 25 -10.44 29.06 -8.54
C GLY A 25 -10.83 30.26 -7.68
N PRO A 26 -12.14 30.56 -7.61
CA PRO A 26 -12.66 31.77 -6.98
C PRO A 26 -12.28 31.76 -5.49
N GLY A 27 -11.20 32.47 -5.14
CA GLY A 27 -10.70 32.54 -3.77
C GLY A 27 -9.24 32.12 -3.56
N THR A 28 -8.48 31.71 -4.58
CA THR A 28 -7.00 31.53 -4.49
C THR A 28 -6.19 32.39 -5.47
N ALA A 29 -6.85 33.07 -6.40
CA ALA A 29 -6.20 33.94 -7.39
C ALA A 29 -5.60 35.23 -6.81
N LEU A 30 -6.18 35.75 -5.72
CA LEU A 30 -5.69 36.94 -4.99
C LEU A 30 -4.65 36.61 -3.91
N LEU A 31 -4.38 35.32 -3.67
CA LEU A 31 -3.45 34.92 -2.63
C LEU A 31 -2.02 34.81 -3.16
N THR A 32 -1.08 35.29 -2.35
CA THR A 32 0.35 35.14 -2.62
C THR A 32 0.73 33.65 -2.62
N VAL A 33 1.91 33.33 -3.16
CA VAL A 33 2.42 31.95 -3.21
C VAL A 33 2.49 31.35 -1.80
N ASP A 34 2.94 32.12 -0.82
CA ASP A 34 3.06 31.67 0.57
C ASP A 34 1.71 31.41 1.23
N GLN A 35 0.70 32.22 0.93
CA GLN A 35 -0.64 32.00 1.44
C GLN A 35 -1.27 30.70 0.89
N ARG A 36 -0.98 30.33 -0.36
CA ARG A 36 -1.40 29.04 -0.93
C ARG A 36 -0.68 27.86 -0.28
N ARG A 37 0.64 27.96 -0.05
CA ARG A 37 1.41 26.94 0.67
C ARG A 37 0.90 26.76 2.10
N TRP A 38 0.53 27.86 2.76
CA TRP A 38 -0.07 27.85 4.09
C TRP A 38 -1.45 27.20 4.11
N HIS A 39 -2.29 27.50 3.12
CA HIS A 39 -3.61 26.89 3.00
C HIS A 39 -3.54 25.37 2.76
N ASP A 40 -2.61 24.93 1.90
CA ASP A 40 -2.33 23.50 1.67
C ASP A 40 -1.78 22.83 2.94
N LEU A 41 -0.87 23.48 3.66
CA LEU A 41 -0.37 22.99 4.95
C LEU A 41 -1.48 22.84 5.98
N LYS A 42 -2.37 23.84 6.10
CA LYS A 42 -3.51 23.80 7.00
C LYS A 42 -4.50 22.67 6.62
N ALA A 43 -4.69 22.42 5.32
CA ALA A 43 -5.51 21.30 4.85
C ALA A 43 -4.89 19.95 5.21
N ARG A 44 -3.58 19.78 5.00
CA ARG A 44 -2.84 18.56 5.40
C ARG A 44 -2.89 18.32 6.90
N LEU A 45 -2.71 19.37 7.71
CA LEU A 45 -2.79 19.28 9.17
C LEU A 45 -4.20 18.92 9.66
N LYS A 46 -5.26 19.39 8.99
CA LYS A 46 -6.63 18.99 9.31
C LYS A 46 -6.92 17.52 9.00
N MET A 47 -6.21 16.94 8.03
CA MET A 47 -6.33 15.52 7.67
C MET A 47 -5.39 14.64 8.51
N ALA A 48 -4.36 15.21 9.10
CA ALA A 48 -3.43 14.49 9.97
C ALA A 48 -4.13 14.13 11.28
N GLN A 49 -4.44 12.86 11.45
CA GLN A 49 -4.91 12.32 12.71
C GLN A 49 -3.72 12.16 13.68
N PRO A 50 -3.90 12.40 14.99
CA PRO A 50 -2.91 12.00 15.98
C PRO A 50 -2.58 10.52 15.80
N LEU A 51 -1.29 10.22 15.71
CA LEU A 51 -0.80 8.87 15.45
C LEU A 51 -1.14 7.98 16.64
N HIS A 52 -2.09 7.06 16.44
CA HIS A 52 -2.47 6.08 17.44
C HIS A 52 -1.44 4.94 17.44
N VAL A 53 -0.32 5.14 18.14
CA VAL A 53 0.65 4.07 18.43
C VAL A 53 0.37 3.56 19.84
N PRO A 54 0.27 2.24 20.05
CA PRO A 54 0.16 1.69 21.40
C PRO A 54 1.38 2.10 22.26
N PRO A 55 1.18 2.40 23.56
CA PRO A 55 2.27 2.77 24.44
C PRO A 55 3.21 1.58 24.68
N LYS A 56 4.50 1.88 24.92
CA LYS A 56 5.50 0.84 25.23
C LYS A 56 5.03 0.01 26.44
N PRO A 57 5.10 -1.33 26.38
CA PRO A 57 4.71 -2.17 27.50
C PRO A 57 5.62 -1.97 28.74
N PRO A 58 5.10 -2.10 29.97
CA PRO A 58 5.88 -2.06 31.21
C PRO A 58 7.04 -3.06 31.23
N GLU A 59 8.17 -2.65 31.81
CA GLU A 59 9.43 -3.41 31.86
C GLU A 59 9.35 -4.76 32.59
N SER A 60 8.27 -5.00 33.35
CA SER A 60 8.03 -6.27 34.05
C SER A 60 7.79 -7.45 33.10
N ALA A 61 7.28 -7.21 31.89
CA ALA A 61 6.99 -8.24 30.90
C ALA A 61 8.07 -8.29 29.80
N LYS A 62 9.24 -8.84 30.13
CA LYS A 62 10.42 -8.92 29.23
C LYS A 62 10.10 -9.49 27.84
N LEU A 63 9.19 -10.47 27.75
CA LEU A 63 8.78 -11.06 26.47
C LEU A 63 7.98 -10.07 25.61
N ARG A 64 6.98 -9.40 26.20
CA ARG A 64 6.15 -8.41 25.48
C ARG A 64 6.98 -7.22 25.00
N THR A 65 7.92 -6.74 25.82
CA THR A 65 8.84 -5.66 25.42
C THR A 65 9.72 -6.09 24.25
N ARG A 66 10.26 -7.32 24.24
CA ARG A 66 11.05 -7.83 23.12
C ARG A 66 10.23 -7.99 21.84
N LEU A 67 9.01 -8.50 21.95
CA LEU A 67 8.09 -8.65 20.83
C LEU A 67 7.71 -7.29 20.22
N TYR A 68 7.41 -6.30 21.06
CA TYR A 68 7.14 -4.92 20.65
C TYR A 68 8.35 -4.25 19.97
N GLU A 69 9.54 -4.43 20.54
CA GLU A 69 10.78 -3.89 19.94
C GLU A 69 11.12 -4.58 18.61
N LEU A 70 10.79 -5.86 18.46
CA LEU A 70 10.96 -6.61 17.22
C LEU A 70 9.97 -6.12 16.15
N SER A 71 8.68 -5.97 16.47
CA SER A 71 7.65 -5.55 15.51
C SER A 71 7.80 -4.09 15.05
N MET A 72 8.30 -3.21 15.93
CA MET A 72 8.57 -1.80 15.62
C MET A 72 9.84 -1.60 14.76
N SER A 73 10.67 -2.63 14.57
CA SER A 73 11.89 -2.52 13.77
C SER A 73 11.58 -2.22 12.30
N ARG A 74 12.33 -1.29 11.70
CA ARG A 74 12.22 -0.99 10.25
C ARG A 74 12.53 -2.19 9.38
N PHE A 75 13.49 -3.02 9.81
CA PHE A 75 13.87 -4.24 9.10
C PHE A 75 12.73 -5.25 9.09
N PHE A 76 12.06 -5.43 10.24
CA PHE A 76 10.90 -6.30 10.37
C PHE A 76 9.80 -5.89 9.40
N ASN A 77 9.43 -4.61 9.38
CA ASN A 77 8.43 -4.08 8.44
C ASN A 77 8.81 -4.27 6.96
N GLN A 78 10.09 -4.12 6.61
CA GLN A 78 10.57 -4.37 5.24
C GLN A 78 10.48 -5.85 4.84
N VAL A 79 10.76 -6.77 5.76
CA VAL A 79 10.62 -8.22 5.51
C VAL A 79 9.15 -8.57 5.23
N PHE A 80 8.21 -8.08 6.04
CA PHE A 80 6.79 -8.34 5.82
C PHE A 80 6.27 -7.70 4.52
N ALA A 81 6.71 -6.48 4.19
CA ALA A 81 6.39 -5.88 2.89
C ALA A 81 6.91 -6.73 1.72
N THR A 82 8.10 -7.32 1.83
CA THR A 82 8.67 -8.22 0.82
C THR A 82 7.88 -9.53 0.73
N LEU A 83 7.46 -10.10 1.87
CA LEU A 83 6.63 -11.31 1.91
C LEU A 83 5.25 -11.10 1.25
N VAL A 84 4.63 -9.93 1.45
CA VAL A 84 3.35 -9.58 0.79
C VAL A 84 3.53 -9.57 -0.74
N LEU A 85 4.63 -9.00 -1.24
CA LEU A 85 4.92 -8.99 -2.67
C LEU A 85 5.13 -10.41 -3.22
N ILE A 86 5.85 -11.26 -2.49
CA ILE A 86 6.08 -12.66 -2.87
C ILE A 86 4.75 -13.43 -2.89
N ASN A 87 3.90 -13.26 -1.87
CA ASN A 87 2.58 -13.88 -1.83
C ASN A 87 1.69 -13.41 -2.99
N SER A 88 1.71 -12.11 -3.29
CA SER A 88 0.99 -11.56 -4.44
C SER A 88 1.50 -12.13 -5.77
N ALA A 89 2.79 -12.43 -5.90
CA ALA A 89 3.35 -13.06 -7.10
C ALA A 89 2.86 -14.51 -7.30
N THR A 90 2.48 -15.22 -6.22
CA THR A 90 1.90 -16.57 -6.34
C THR A 90 0.53 -16.59 -7.02
N LEU A 91 -0.17 -15.45 -7.07
CA LEU A 91 -1.45 -15.30 -7.77
C LEU A 91 -1.29 -15.09 -9.28
N ALA A 92 -0.06 -14.87 -9.78
CA ALA A 92 0.20 -14.86 -11.22
C ALA A 92 0.01 -16.25 -11.84
N ILE A 93 0.09 -17.31 -11.01
CA ILE A 93 -0.25 -18.66 -11.40
C ILE A 93 -1.78 -18.80 -11.25
N PRO A 94 -2.52 -19.18 -12.29
CA PRO A 94 -3.95 -19.43 -12.17
C PRO A 94 -4.19 -20.60 -11.20
N TRP A 95 -5.02 -20.34 -10.18
CA TRP A 95 -5.51 -21.30 -9.20
C TRP A 95 -6.88 -21.82 -9.66
N ASN A 96 -6.91 -22.52 -10.79
CA ASN A 96 -8.15 -23.06 -11.34
C ASN A 96 -8.20 -24.59 -11.24
N VAL A 97 -9.32 -25.12 -10.75
CA VAL A 97 -9.52 -26.56 -10.49
C VAL A 97 -9.53 -27.38 -11.79
N GLU A 98 -10.00 -26.81 -12.91
CA GLU A 98 -9.93 -27.50 -14.20
C GLU A 98 -8.48 -27.61 -14.73
N GLU A 99 -7.67 -26.56 -14.58
CA GLU A 99 -6.27 -26.58 -15.00
C GLU A 99 -5.38 -27.42 -14.07
N GLU A 100 -5.79 -27.66 -12.82
CA GLU A 100 -5.13 -28.61 -11.92
C GLU A 100 -5.24 -30.06 -12.42
N ALA A 101 -6.38 -30.44 -13.00
CA ALA A 101 -6.57 -31.77 -13.58
C ALA A 101 -5.72 -31.96 -14.84
N GLU A 102 -5.63 -30.94 -15.70
CA GLU A 102 -4.77 -30.97 -16.90
C GLU A 102 -3.27 -30.97 -16.55
N ARG A 103 -2.85 -30.25 -15.51
CA ARG A 103 -1.44 -30.24 -15.08
C ARG A 103 -0.98 -31.51 -14.38
N LYS A 104 -1.88 -32.26 -13.72
CA LYS A 104 -1.60 -33.63 -13.22
C LYS A 104 -1.28 -34.58 -14.36
N ILE A 105 -1.95 -34.43 -15.51
CA ILE A 105 -1.68 -35.22 -16.72
C ILE A 105 -0.31 -34.83 -17.32
N ASN A 106 0.04 -33.54 -17.27
CA ASN A 106 1.29 -33.00 -17.83
C ASN A 106 2.53 -33.12 -16.91
N ASN A 107 2.45 -33.83 -15.77
CA ASN A 107 3.53 -33.97 -14.77
C ASN A 107 4.09 -32.64 -14.20
N GLU A 108 3.33 -31.53 -14.25
CA GLU A 108 3.73 -30.22 -13.69
C GLU A 108 3.17 -29.97 -12.27
N GLU A 109 2.88 -31.04 -11.52
CA GLU A 109 2.25 -30.99 -10.19
C GLU A 109 3.11 -30.24 -9.16
N TYR A 110 4.45 -30.35 -9.27
CA TYR A 110 5.39 -29.77 -8.32
C TYR A 110 5.29 -28.24 -8.21
N LYS A 111 4.89 -27.54 -9.28
CA LYS A 111 4.76 -26.07 -9.28
C LYS A 111 3.58 -25.60 -8.42
N LEU A 112 2.44 -26.30 -8.49
CA LEU A 112 1.25 -26.01 -7.69
C LEU A 112 1.50 -26.33 -6.23
N PHE A 113 2.01 -27.53 -5.95
CA PHE A 113 2.34 -27.95 -4.59
C PHE A 113 3.31 -26.96 -3.92
N PHE A 114 4.34 -26.52 -4.65
CA PHE A 114 5.27 -25.51 -4.17
C PHE A 114 4.60 -24.15 -3.91
N ALA A 115 3.75 -23.67 -4.82
CA ALA A 115 3.01 -22.41 -4.64
C ALA A 115 2.05 -22.47 -3.44
N THR A 116 1.35 -23.60 -3.24
CA THR A 116 0.47 -23.82 -2.09
C THR A 116 1.23 -23.92 -0.78
N ALA A 117 2.33 -24.68 -0.75
CA ALA A 117 3.17 -24.77 0.44
C ALA A 117 3.75 -23.40 0.81
N LEU A 118 4.23 -22.64 -0.20
CA LEU A 118 4.79 -21.31 0.00
C LEU A 118 3.75 -20.31 0.51
N SER A 119 2.54 -20.29 -0.07
CA SER A 119 1.45 -19.43 0.40
C SER A 119 1.00 -19.81 1.83
N ALA A 120 0.93 -21.11 2.15
CA ALA A 120 0.59 -21.58 3.48
C ALA A 120 1.62 -21.14 4.54
N VAL A 121 2.92 -21.25 4.24
CA VAL A 121 4.01 -20.79 5.13
C VAL A 121 3.92 -19.28 5.33
N ILE A 122 3.70 -18.51 4.26
CA ILE A 122 3.59 -17.05 4.36
C ILE A 122 2.39 -16.65 5.22
N ASN A 123 1.23 -17.29 5.06
CA ASN A 123 0.05 -17.02 5.88
C ASN A 123 0.28 -17.36 7.36
N MET A 124 1.04 -18.42 7.66
CA MET A 124 1.43 -18.74 9.04
C MET A 124 2.34 -17.65 9.64
N LEU A 125 3.27 -17.11 8.84
CA LEU A 125 4.13 -15.99 9.28
C LEU A 125 3.34 -14.70 9.51
N PHE A 126 2.35 -14.38 8.66
CA PHE A 126 1.43 -13.26 8.90
C PHE A 126 0.60 -13.46 10.17
N ALA A 127 0.12 -14.67 10.44
CA ALA A 127 -0.62 -14.95 11.67
C ALA A 127 0.24 -14.68 12.92
N VAL A 128 1.51 -15.11 12.92
CA VAL A 128 2.45 -14.85 14.02
C VAL A 128 2.70 -13.34 14.18
N GLU A 129 2.87 -12.61 13.08
CA GLU A 129 3.09 -11.16 13.09
C GLU A 129 1.89 -10.41 13.68
N VAL A 130 0.67 -10.74 13.24
CA VAL A 130 -0.56 -10.15 13.77
C VAL A 130 -0.71 -10.43 15.26
N VAL A 131 -0.47 -11.66 15.70
CA VAL A 131 -0.51 -12.03 17.14
C VAL A 131 0.53 -11.23 17.94
N THR A 132 1.73 -11.05 17.37
CA THR A 132 2.82 -10.28 17.99
C THR A 132 2.50 -8.79 18.06
N SER A 133 1.76 -8.27 17.07
CA SER A 133 1.32 -6.87 17.01
C SER A 133 0.19 -6.56 17.99
N ILE A 134 -0.67 -7.54 18.26
CA ILE A 134 -1.79 -7.41 19.23
C ILE A 134 -1.32 -7.49 20.69
N SER A 135 -0.25 -8.24 20.96
CA SER A 135 0.21 -8.61 22.33
C SER A 135 1.06 -7.55 23.02
#